data_AF-A0AAV5QC56-F1
#
_entry.id   AF-A0AAV5QC56-F1
#
_cell.length_a   1.000
_cell.length_b   1.000
_cell.length_c   1.000
_cell.angle_alpha   90.00
_cell.angle_beta   90.00
_cell.angle_gamma   90.00
#
_symmetry.space_group_name_H-M   'P 1'
#
loop_
_entity.id
_entity.type
_entity.pdbx_description
1 polymer ?
#
loop_
_entity_poly.entity_id
_entity_poly.type
_entity_poly.pdbx_seq_one_letter_code
_entity_poly.pdbx_strand_id
1 'polypeptide(L)'
;MSFLEGYQSTSSLQSVHSLPSEKTLSKDEIVARMKREAPKVKKYINLQSQILKAKEDNIIDDSFLKLSQELLNWNPEFYTIWNYRKELIIGLFSSDTESLQLHISDELQLTLLLLKSHPKSYWIWNHRLWCLKHIPRPDWPMEMKLIEKFFDADSRNFHAWQYRRVIVDLMKDGSNDRLLLLGEWEFTKRMIEKDIANYSAWHNRSKLINVLFTSAVSNDSNIEKEKLKDYYDIFLNRDKYLFIKKEWQLLKTAMYTDPDDSSVWFYIKWIFSNYFLSDKITSDQKLQVVGVAYNDILELNELEEDDGAPNKWCLITLAHLQSLKGDSPEKVLIDLRKLDPMRKNRYL
;
A
#
# COMPACT_ATOMS: atom_id res chain seq x y z
N MET A 1 14.73 -18.82 13.17
CA MET A 1 14.00 -17.62 13.57
C MET A 1 13.08 -17.21 12.42
N SER A 2 11.77 -17.21 12.64
CA SER A 2 10.81 -16.83 11.59
C SER A 2 11.02 -15.37 11.18
N PHE A 3 10.73 -15.00 9.92
CA PHE A 3 10.80 -13.60 9.46
C PHE A 3 10.05 -12.62 10.39
N LEU A 4 8.99 -13.12 11.04
CA LEU A 4 8.13 -12.40 11.96
C LEU A 4 8.81 -12.05 13.29
N GLU A 5 9.76 -12.86 13.77
CA GLU A 5 10.42 -12.68 15.07
C GLU A 5 11.29 -11.41 15.16
N GLY A 6 11.52 -10.70 14.06
CA GLY A 6 12.27 -9.44 14.03
C GLY A 6 11.57 -8.28 13.30
N TYR A 7 10.34 -8.49 12.83
CA TYR A 7 9.59 -7.47 12.11
C TYR A 7 8.93 -6.51 13.10
N GLN A 8 9.35 -5.24 13.10
CA GLN A 8 8.66 -4.20 13.87
C GLN A 8 7.41 -3.77 13.11
N SER A 9 6.29 -3.50 13.79
CA SER A 9 5.08 -2.91 13.16
C SER A 9 5.12 -1.37 13.14
N THR A 10 6.09 -0.80 13.84
CA THR A 10 6.32 0.64 14.06
C THR A 10 7.61 1.08 13.37
N SER A 11 7.75 2.37 13.04
CA SER A 11 8.94 2.86 12.32
C SER A 11 10.16 2.99 13.22
N SER A 12 11.32 2.91 12.56
CA SER A 12 12.72 2.84 13.02
C SER A 12 13.28 3.89 13.96
N LEU A 13 12.57 4.99 14.11
CA LEU A 13 12.85 5.96 15.16
C LEU A 13 11.85 5.58 16.23
N GLN A 14 12.28 5.19 17.44
CA GLN A 14 11.43 5.09 18.62
C GLN A 14 10.26 6.06 18.48
N SER A 15 9.09 5.52 18.13
CA SER A 15 8.07 6.32 17.44
C SER A 15 7.76 7.54 18.28
N VAL A 16 8.13 8.73 17.82
CA VAL A 16 7.64 9.99 18.40
C VAL A 16 6.09 9.97 18.45
N HIS A 17 5.47 9.13 17.62
CA HIS A 17 4.03 8.92 17.52
C HIS A 17 3.43 7.81 18.41
N SER A 18 4.23 6.98 19.10
CA SER A 18 3.70 5.89 19.96
C SER A 18 4.55 5.62 21.20
N LEU A 19 5.52 6.50 21.52
CA LEU A 19 6.08 6.53 22.85
C LEU A 19 4.93 6.84 23.82
N PRO A 20 4.63 5.99 24.82
CA PRO A 20 3.88 6.47 25.97
C PRO A 20 4.64 7.69 26.46
N SER A 21 3.97 8.85 26.54
CA SER A 21 4.55 10.15 26.94
C SER A 21 5.76 9.90 27.83
N GLU A 22 6.98 9.99 27.27
CA GLU A 22 8.18 9.67 28.04
C GLU A 22 8.10 10.55 29.27
N LYS A 23 8.17 9.92 30.45
CA LYS A 23 8.29 10.63 31.73
C LYS A 23 9.29 11.75 31.51
N THR A 24 8.86 13.00 31.62
CA THR A 24 9.74 14.14 31.34
C THR A 24 10.96 14.01 32.23
N LEU A 25 12.09 13.63 31.65
CA LEU A 25 13.31 13.36 32.38
C LEU A 25 13.72 14.62 33.13
N SER A 26 14.13 14.47 34.38
CA SER A 26 14.75 15.56 35.12
C SER A 26 16.05 16.01 34.43
N LYS A 27 16.48 17.24 34.69
CA LYS A 27 17.73 17.77 34.11
C LYS A 27 18.93 16.86 34.40
N ASP A 28 19.00 16.27 35.59
CA ASP A 28 20.10 15.39 35.99
C ASP A 28 20.06 14.04 35.25
N GLU A 29 18.87 13.49 34.99
CA GLU A 29 18.71 12.28 34.18
C GLU A 29 19.09 12.52 32.71
N ILE A 30 18.75 13.69 32.16
CA ILE A 30 19.18 14.09 30.81
C ILE A 30 20.70 14.18 30.74
N VAL A 31 21.35 14.84 31.71
CA VAL A 31 22.82 14.96 31.76
C VAL A 31 23.49 13.58 31.92
N ALA A 32 22.93 12.70 32.77
CA ALA A 32 23.44 11.34 32.94
C ALA A 32 23.29 10.50 31.66
N ARG A 33 22.17 10.62 30.95
CA ARG A 33 21.95 9.98 29.64
C ARG A 33 22.94 10.50 28.60
N MET A 34 23.10 11.82 28.48
CA MET A 34 24.07 12.44 27.56
C MET A 34 25.50 11.95 27.81
N LYS A 35 25.94 11.90 29.08
CA LYS A 35 27.28 11.38 29.43
C LYS A 35 27.45 9.90 29.04
N ARG A 36 26.40 9.08 29.22
CA ARG A 36 26.40 7.66 28.86
C ARG A 36 26.42 7.44 27.35
N GLU A 37 25.72 8.28 26.59
CA GLU A 37 25.63 8.19 25.13
C GLU A 37 26.78 8.89 24.40
N ALA A 38 27.52 9.79 25.07
CA ALA A 38 28.60 10.58 24.46
C ALA A 38 29.65 9.76 23.69
N PRO A 39 30.15 8.60 24.17
CA PRO A 39 31.08 7.78 23.39
C PRO A 39 30.47 7.24 22.10
N LYS A 40 29.19 6.84 22.13
CA LYS A 40 28.45 6.38 20.94
C LYS A 40 28.27 7.53 19.96
N VAL A 41 27.80 8.69 20.43
CA VAL A 41 27.63 9.89 19.60
C VAL A 41 28.95 10.30 18.95
N LYS A 42 30.06 10.30 19.69
CA LYS A 42 31.39 10.59 19.14
C LYS A 42 31.78 9.60 18.04
N LYS A 43 31.55 8.30 18.26
CA LYS A 43 31.80 7.27 17.23
C LYS A 43 30.95 7.51 15.98
N TYR A 44 29.66 7.82 16.15
CA TYR A 44 28.75 8.13 15.05
C TYR A 44 29.23 9.34 14.23
N ILE A 45 29.55 10.45 14.91
CA ILE A 45 30.01 11.69 14.27
C ILE A 45 31.30 11.42 13.49
N ASN A 46 32.27 10.71 14.08
CA ASN A 46 33.52 10.40 13.39
C ASN A 46 33.28 9.55 12.14
N LEU A 47 32.46 8.50 12.25
CA LEU A 47 32.12 7.63 11.12
C LEU A 47 31.39 8.39 10.01
N GLN A 48 30.43 9.23 10.38
CA GLN A 48 29.72 10.11 9.45
C GLN A 48 30.69 11.07 8.75
N SER A 49 31.53 11.78 9.49
CA SER A 49 32.48 12.73 8.92
C SER A 49 33.45 12.05 7.96
N GLN A 50 33.94 10.85 8.28
CA GLN A 50 34.82 10.07 7.42
C GLN A 50 34.13 9.71 6.09
N ILE A 51 32.91 9.19 6.14
CA ILE A 51 32.17 8.79 4.93
C ILE A 51 31.77 10.00 4.08
N LEU A 52 31.30 11.08 4.71
CA LEU A 52 30.91 12.29 3.99
C LEU A 52 32.10 12.96 3.33
N LYS A 53 33.28 12.95 3.98
CA LYS A 53 34.49 13.49 3.38
C LYS A 53 34.93 12.66 2.17
N ALA A 54 34.91 11.34 2.30
CA ALA A 54 35.23 10.45 1.18
C ALA A 54 34.27 10.63 -0.01
N LYS A 55 32.97 10.84 0.27
CA LYS A 55 31.99 11.19 -0.76
C LYS A 55 32.33 12.51 -1.45
N GLU A 56 32.62 13.56 -0.68
CA GLU A 56 32.99 14.88 -1.22
C GLU A 56 34.23 14.78 -2.13
N ASP A 57 35.19 13.96 -1.74
CA ASP A 57 36.42 13.71 -2.48
C ASP A 57 36.25 12.68 -3.62
N ASN A 58 35.02 12.20 -3.87
CA ASN A 58 34.67 11.19 -4.88
C ASN A 58 35.49 9.89 -4.78
N ILE A 59 35.80 9.44 -3.57
CA ILE A 59 36.55 8.21 -3.35
C ILE A 59 35.66 7.01 -3.68
N ILE A 60 36.15 6.13 -4.55
CA ILE A 60 35.49 4.87 -4.91
C ILE A 60 36.36 3.72 -4.42
N ASP A 61 36.06 3.22 -3.23
CA ASP A 61 36.84 2.19 -2.53
C ASP A 61 35.92 1.27 -1.71
N ASP A 62 36.21 -0.03 -1.74
CA ASP A 62 35.34 -1.06 -1.17
C ASP A 62 35.23 -0.98 0.37
N SER A 63 36.24 -0.42 1.05
CA SER A 63 36.24 -0.27 2.51
C SER A 63 35.09 0.63 2.99
N PHE A 64 34.65 1.57 2.15
CA PHE A 64 33.52 2.45 2.44
C PHE A 64 32.16 1.74 2.37
N LEU A 65 32.05 0.58 1.71
CA LEU A 65 30.84 -0.24 1.77
C LEU A 65 30.63 -0.78 3.19
N LYS A 66 31.69 -1.22 3.87
CA LYS A 66 31.58 -1.70 5.26
C LYS A 66 31.27 -0.56 6.23
N LEU A 67 31.96 0.57 6.10
CA LEU A 67 31.77 1.75 6.95
C LEU A 67 30.36 2.34 6.81
N SER A 68 29.87 2.47 5.58
CA SER A 68 28.51 2.98 5.34
C SER A 68 27.44 2.00 5.83
N GLN A 69 27.67 0.69 5.76
CA GLN A 69 26.76 -0.30 6.37
C GLN A 69 26.72 -0.14 7.89
N GLU A 70 27.87 0.04 8.55
CA GLU A 70 27.90 0.28 10.00
C GLU A 70 27.08 1.52 10.37
N LEU A 71 27.19 2.60 9.60
CA LEU A 71 26.44 3.83 9.83
C LEU A 71 24.93 3.66 9.61
N LEU A 72 24.52 2.92 8.57
CA LEU A 72 23.12 2.61 8.29
C LEU A 72 22.52 1.61 9.30
N ASN A 73 23.37 0.74 9.85
CA ASN A 73 23.29 0.11 11.17
C ASN A 73 22.54 0.94 12.22
N TRP A 74 22.96 2.20 12.32
CA TRP A 74 22.55 3.10 13.40
C TRP A 74 21.46 4.08 12.93
N ASN A 75 21.57 4.55 11.69
CA ASN A 75 20.63 5.50 11.10
C ASN A 75 20.34 5.16 9.63
N PRO A 76 19.37 4.28 9.35
CA PRO A 76 18.98 3.97 7.99
C PRO A 76 18.17 5.10 7.31
N GLU A 77 17.81 6.16 8.04
CA GLU A 77 17.15 7.34 7.47
C GLU A 77 18.13 8.31 6.78
N PHE A 78 19.44 8.03 6.85
CA PHE A 78 20.46 8.91 6.27
C PHE A 78 20.62 8.68 4.76
N TYR A 79 19.77 9.33 3.97
CA TYR A 79 19.71 9.17 2.50
C TYR A 79 21.03 9.43 1.76
N THR A 80 21.86 10.38 2.22
CA THR A 80 23.16 10.67 1.59
C THR A 80 24.08 9.45 1.58
N ILE A 81 24.02 8.63 2.62
CA ILE A 81 24.83 7.42 2.76
C ILE A 81 24.35 6.34 1.79
N TRP A 82 23.03 6.17 1.63
CA TRP A 82 22.46 5.30 0.60
C TRP A 82 22.90 5.71 -0.80
N ASN A 83 22.91 7.01 -1.10
CA ASN A 83 23.35 7.51 -2.41
C ASN A 83 24.83 7.23 -2.65
N TYR A 84 25.68 7.44 -1.65
CA TYR A 84 27.09 7.09 -1.76
C TYR A 84 27.32 5.60 -1.97
N ARG A 85 26.55 4.72 -1.30
CA ARG A 85 26.62 3.27 -1.56
C ARG A 85 26.32 2.92 -3.02
N LYS A 86 25.30 3.56 -3.62
CA LYS A 86 24.97 3.35 -5.04
C LYS A 86 26.15 3.73 -5.94
N GLU A 87 26.78 4.86 -5.67
CA GLU A 87 27.98 5.32 -6.39
C GLU A 87 29.15 4.34 -6.24
N LEU A 88 29.41 3.85 -5.03
CA LEU A 88 30.45 2.85 -4.76
C LEU A 88 30.21 1.56 -5.55
N ILE A 89 28.99 1.00 -5.48
CA ILE A 89 28.67 -0.27 -6.15
C ILE A 89 28.84 -0.17 -7.66
N ILE A 90 28.34 0.91 -8.26
CA ILE A 90 28.48 1.12 -9.70
C ILE A 90 29.95 1.35 -10.05
N GLY A 91 30.64 2.25 -9.35
CA GLY A 91 32.04 2.57 -9.64
C GLY A 91 33.00 1.41 -9.49
N LEU A 92 32.73 0.47 -8.56
CA LEU A 92 33.59 -0.69 -8.30
C LEU A 92 33.27 -1.91 -9.17
N PHE A 93 31.99 -2.15 -9.48
CA PHE A 93 31.55 -3.47 -9.97
C PHE A 93 30.81 -3.44 -11.32
N SER A 94 30.51 -2.27 -11.90
CA SER A 94 29.69 -2.21 -13.12
C SER A 94 30.33 -2.84 -14.36
N SER A 95 31.66 -3.03 -14.36
CA SER A 95 32.39 -3.62 -15.49
C SER A 95 32.31 -5.15 -15.54
N ASP A 96 31.93 -5.81 -14.44
CA ASP A 96 31.81 -7.27 -14.36
C ASP A 96 30.42 -7.68 -13.89
N THR A 97 29.68 -8.33 -14.77
CA THR A 97 28.29 -8.77 -14.52
C THR A 97 28.18 -9.70 -13.32
N GLU A 98 29.14 -10.61 -13.12
CA GLU A 98 29.08 -11.57 -12.00
C GLU A 98 29.38 -10.87 -10.67
N SER A 99 30.40 -10.00 -10.63
CA SER A 99 30.66 -9.15 -9.45
C SER A 99 29.50 -8.21 -9.14
N LEU A 100 28.88 -7.56 -10.15
CA LEU A 100 27.73 -6.70 -9.96
C LEU A 100 26.52 -7.48 -9.41
N GLN A 101 26.27 -8.68 -9.93
CA GLN A 101 25.23 -9.58 -9.43
C GLN A 101 25.45 -9.91 -7.94
N LEU A 102 26.68 -10.28 -7.56
CA LEU A 102 27.01 -10.65 -6.19
C LEU A 102 26.77 -9.48 -5.23
N HIS A 103 27.37 -8.32 -5.51
CA HIS A 103 27.31 -7.18 -4.60
C HIS A 103 25.92 -6.54 -4.51
N ILE A 104 25.14 -6.53 -5.59
CA ILE A 104 23.73 -6.11 -5.50
C ILE A 104 22.90 -7.13 -4.72
N SER A 105 23.21 -8.43 -4.81
CA SER A 105 22.55 -9.46 -3.99
C SER A 105 22.84 -9.27 -2.50
N ASP A 106 24.07 -8.88 -2.13
CA ASP A 106 24.42 -8.52 -0.76
C ASP A 106 23.65 -7.27 -0.27
N GLU A 107 23.46 -6.26 -1.13
CA GLU A 107 22.61 -5.11 -0.80
C GLU A 107 21.14 -5.50 -0.60
N LEU A 108 20.63 -6.44 -1.39
CA LEU A 108 19.27 -6.98 -1.18
C LEU A 108 19.17 -7.70 0.17
N GLN A 109 20.23 -8.36 0.65
CA GLN A 109 20.26 -8.93 1.99
C GLN A 109 20.32 -7.85 3.07
N LEU A 110 21.16 -6.83 2.89
CA LEU A 110 21.26 -5.69 3.81
C LEU A 110 19.90 -4.98 3.97
N THR A 111 19.25 -4.64 2.86
CA THR A 111 17.93 -4.00 2.88
C THR A 111 16.88 -4.90 3.53
N LEU A 112 16.91 -6.21 3.32
CA LEU A 112 16.02 -7.16 4.00
C LEU A 112 16.21 -7.12 5.52
N LEU A 113 17.47 -7.16 6.00
CA LEU A 113 17.76 -7.09 7.43
C LEU A 113 17.27 -5.78 8.05
N LEU A 114 17.50 -4.66 7.37
CA LEU A 114 17.08 -3.34 7.85
C LEU A 114 15.57 -3.13 7.75
N LEU A 115 14.87 -3.69 6.75
CA LEU A 115 13.41 -3.59 6.64
C LEU A 115 12.68 -4.37 7.73
N LYS A 116 13.31 -5.38 8.34
CA LYS A 116 12.74 -6.06 9.51
C LYS A 116 12.62 -5.09 10.69
N SER A 117 13.69 -4.36 11.01
CA SER A 117 13.64 -3.37 12.08
C SER A 117 13.00 -2.04 11.66
N HIS A 118 13.12 -1.60 10.41
CA HIS A 118 12.68 -0.29 9.90
C HIS A 118 11.72 -0.43 8.70
N PRO A 119 10.56 -1.09 8.87
CA PRO A 119 9.64 -1.47 7.77
C PRO A 119 9.00 -0.28 7.02
N LYS A 120 9.08 0.93 7.58
CA LYS A 120 8.47 2.16 7.06
C LYS A 120 9.52 3.19 6.61
N SER A 121 10.79 2.77 6.49
CA SER A 121 11.85 3.65 6.02
C SER A 121 11.78 3.82 4.50
N TYR A 122 11.51 5.05 4.05
CA TYR A 122 11.48 5.37 2.62
C TYR A 122 12.80 5.03 1.93
N TRP A 123 13.93 5.25 2.61
CA TRP A 123 15.25 5.12 2.02
C TRP A 123 15.66 3.68 1.82
N ILE A 124 15.30 2.77 2.74
CA ILE A 124 15.57 1.34 2.55
C ILE A 124 14.75 0.78 1.38
N TRP A 125 13.44 1.10 1.32
CA TRP A 125 12.60 0.68 0.20
C TRP A 125 13.09 1.25 -1.14
N ASN A 126 13.51 2.52 -1.16
CA ASN A 126 14.08 3.14 -2.35
C ASN A 126 15.39 2.47 -2.78
N HIS A 127 16.28 2.15 -1.83
CA HIS A 127 17.52 1.47 -2.13
C HIS A 127 17.29 0.05 -2.66
N ARG A 128 16.35 -0.69 -2.07
CA ARG A 128 15.96 -2.02 -2.56
C ARG A 128 15.41 -1.98 -3.98
N LEU A 129 14.56 -0.99 -4.31
CA LEU A 129 14.10 -0.76 -5.68
C LEU A 129 15.25 -0.40 -6.63
N TRP A 130 16.22 0.39 -6.18
CA TRP A 130 17.41 0.68 -6.98
C TRP A 130 18.19 -0.60 -7.27
N CYS A 131 18.43 -1.46 -6.27
CA CYS A 131 19.08 -2.75 -6.44
C CYS A 131 18.39 -3.60 -7.52
N LEU A 132 17.07 -3.76 -7.43
CA LEU A 132 16.31 -4.58 -8.39
C LEU A 132 16.28 -4.02 -9.82
N LYS A 133 16.47 -2.71 -9.99
CA LYS A 133 16.61 -2.08 -11.31
C LYS A 133 17.99 -2.26 -11.93
N HIS A 134 19.02 -2.55 -11.13
CA HIS A 134 20.42 -2.60 -11.59
C HIS A 134 21.02 -4.02 -11.50
N ILE A 135 20.33 -4.96 -10.86
CA ILE A 135 20.79 -6.34 -10.78
C ILE A 135 20.71 -7.01 -12.18
N PRO A 136 21.78 -7.67 -12.66
CA PRO A 136 21.76 -8.30 -13.98
C PRO A 136 20.69 -9.40 -14.13
N ARG A 137 20.51 -10.22 -13.09
CA ARG A 137 19.55 -11.33 -13.06
C ARG A 137 18.70 -11.25 -11.79
N PRO A 138 17.53 -10.57 -11.83
CA PRO A 138 16.64 -10.47 -10.69
C PRO A 138 15.90 -11.79 -10.41
N ASP A 139 15.77 -12.17 -9.13
CA ASP A 139 14.94 -13.29 -8.68
C ASP A 139 13.56 -12.79 -8.27
N TRP A 140 12.68 -12.60 -9.25
CA TRP A 140 11.30 -12.14 -9.01
C TRP A 140 10.48 -13.10 -8.14
N PRO A 141 10.55 -14.44 -8.30
CA PRO A 141 9.88 -15.36 -7.40
C PRO A 141 10.27 -15.19 -5.92
N MET A 142 11.56 -14.99 -5.62
CA MET A 142 12.01 -14.70 -4.27
C MET A 142 11.48 -13.36 -3.77
N GLU A 143 11.51 -12.33 -4.61
CA GLU A 143 11.01 -11.00 -4.24
C GLU A 143 9.51 -11.01 -3.93
N MET A 144 8.71 -11.71 -4.73
CA MET A 144 7.27 -11.86 -4.49
C MET A 144 6.99 -12.63 -3.21
N LYS A 145 7.76 -13.68 -2.88
CA LYS A 145 7.65 -14.38 -1.59
C LYS A 145 7.98 -13.45 -0.41
N LEU A 146 8.97 -12.58 -0.56
CA LEU A 146 9.32 -11.60 0.47
C LEU A 146 8.19 -10.58 0.67
N ILE A 147 7.58 -10.10 -0.41
CA ILE A 147 6.40 -9.21 -0.35
C ILE A 147 5.27 -9.87 0.43
N GLU A 148 4.98 -11.16 0.21
CA GLU A 148 3.98 -11.89 1.00
C GLU A 148 4.35 -11.89 2.50
N LYS A 149 5.63 -12.03 2.84
CA LYS A 149 6.08 -11.96 4.24
C LYS A 149 5.87 -10.59 4.87
N PHE A 150 6.02 -9.51 4.11
CA PHE A 150 5.65 -8.18 4.60
C PHE A 150 4.15 -8.04 4.86
N PHE A 151 3.30 -8.62 4.00
CA PHE A 151 1.84 -8.61 4.20
C PHE A 151 1.33 -9.60 5.26
N ASP A 152 2.08 -10.67 5.53
CA ASP A 152 1.82 -11.55 6.67
C ASP A 152 2.01 -10.80 8.00
N ALA A 153 2.97 -9.89 8.04
CA ALA A 153 3.30 -9.11 9.22
C ALA A 153 2.45 -7.83 9.38
N ASP A 154 2.19 -7.12 8.27
CA ASP A 154 1.31 -5.95 8.22
C ASP A 154 0.63 -5.89 6.84
N SER A 155 -0.61 -6.38 6.77
CA SER A 155 -1.44 -6.39 5.56
C SER A 155 -1.70 -4.99 5.01
N ARG A 156 -1.55 -3.94 5.83
CA ARG A 156 -1.86 -2.54 5.51
C ARG A 156 -0.59 -1.70 5.30
N ASN A 157 0.60 -2.31 5.27
CA ASN A 157 1.85 -1.59 5.03
C ASN A 157 1.84 -0.93 3.64
N PHE A 158 1.62 0.39 3.62
CA PHE A 158 1.56 1.19 2.40
C PHE A 158 2.85 1.11 1.56
N HIS A 159 4.02 1.01 2.20
CA HIS A 159 5.28 0.86 1.49
C HIS A 159 5.36 -0.47 0.77
N ALA A 160 4.93 -1.57 1.41
CA ALA A 160 4.89 -2.89 0.78
C ALA A 160 3.91 -2.92 -0.41
N TRP A 161 2.75 -2.26 -0.28
CA TRP A 161 1.79 -2.11 -1.40
C TRP A 161 2.36 -1.30 -2.56
N GLN A 162 2.99 -0.16 -2.29
CA GLN A 162 3.66 0.64 -3.32
C GLN A 162 4.81 -0.15 -3.97
N TYR A 163 5.59 -0.84 -3.16
CA TYR A 163 6.70 -1.65 -3.60
C TYR A 163 6.23 -2.77 -4.52
N ARG A 164 5.21 -3.54 -4.14
CA ARG A 164 4.61 -4.58 -4.99
C ARG A 164 4.16 -4.04 -6.34
N ARG A 165 3.48 -2.88 -6.39
CA ARG A 165 3.07 -2.27 -7.66
C ARG A 165 4.27 -2.02 -8.59
N VAL A 166 5.38 -1.53 -8.05
CA VAL A 166 6.60 -1.29 -8.81
C VAL A 166 7.26 -2.61 -9.23
N ILE A 167 7.31 -3.62 -8.35
CA ILE A 167 7.89 -4.93 -8.70
C ILE A 167 7.11 -5.59 -9.83
N VAL A 168 5.77 -5.61 -9.74
CA VAL A 168 4.92 -6.15 -10.81
C VAL A 168 5.15 -5.43 -12.14
N ASP A 169 5.38 -4.12 -12.10
CA ASP A 169 5.70 -3.35 -13.31
C ASP A 169 7.10 -3.67 -13.87
N LEU A 170 8.10 -3.85 -13.01
CA LEU A 170 9.46 -4.28 -13.40
C LEU A 170 9.52 -5.72 -13.91
N MET A 171 8.60 -6.57 -13.50
CA MET A 171 8.48 -7.95 -13.97
C MET A 171 7.89 -8.06 -15.39
N LYS A 172 7.33 -6.97 -15.93
CA LYS A 172 6.77 -6.96 -17.28
C LYS A 172 7.88 -7.11 -18.32
N ASP A 173 7.66 -8.03 -19.24
CA ASP A 173 8.56 -8.33 -20.36
C ASP A 173 7.82 -8.30 -21.70
N GLY A 174 6.53 -7.93 -21.69
CA GLY A 174 5.64 -7.92 -22.86
C GLY A 174 5.01 -9.28 -23.17
N SER A 175 5.56 -10.38 -22.67
CA SER A 175 5.06 -11.75 -22.91
C SER A 175 4.10 -12.24 -21.82
N ASN A 176 4.39 -11.91 -20.55
CA ASN A 176 3.64 -12.40 -19.38
C ASN A 176 2.80 -11.31 -18.70
N ASP A 177 2.76 -10.10 -19.24
CA ASP A 177 2.10 -8.94 -18.64
C ASP A 177 0.62 -9.21 -18.33
N ARG A 178 -0.08 -9.94 -19.21
CA ARG A 178 -1.48 -10.34 -18.98
C ARG A 178 -1.59 -11.29 -17.80
N LEU A 179 -0.71 -12.26 -17.68
CA LEU A 179 -0.71 -13.21 -16.56
C LEU A 179 -0.42 -12.51 -15.22
N LEU A 180 0.51 -11.54 -15.22
CA LEU A 180 0.81 -10.71 -14.05
C LEU A 180 -0.42 -9.89 -13.62
N LEU A 181 -1.11 -9.25 -14.58
CA LEU A 181 -2.33 -8.50 -14.30
C LEU A 181 -3.43 -9.37 -13.65
N LEU A 182 -3.61 -10.59 -14.14
CA LEU A 182 -4.57 -11.56 -13.57
C LEU A 182 -4.14 -12.05 -12.19
N GLY A 183 -2.83 -12.24 -11.96
CA GLY A 183 -2.30 -12.55 -10.65
C GLY A 183 -2.57 -11.43 -9.63
N GLU A 184 -2.45 -10.16 -10.04
CA GLU A 184 -2.79 -9.03 -9.17
C GLU A 184 -4.30 -8.92 -8.91
N TRP A 185 -5.14 -9.29 -9.88
CA TRP A 185 -6.59 -9.38 -9.68
C TRP A 185 -6.93 -10.38 -8.56
N GLU A 186 -6.40 -11.61 -8.64
CA GLU A 186 -6.58 -12.63 -7.61
C GLU A 186 -5.99 -12.19 -6.27
N PHE A 187 -4.83 -11.53 -6.30
CA PHE A 187 -4.16 -11.02 -5.11
C PHE A 187 -5.03 -10.01 -4.35
N THR A 188 -5.59 -9.01 -5.04
CA THR A 188 -6.43 -8.01 -4.38
C THR A 188 -7.69 -8.61 -3.76
N LYS A 189 -8.30 -9.60 -4.43
CA LYS A 189 -9.43 -10.35 -3.86
C LYS A 189 -9.03 -11.06 -2.58
N ARG A 190 -7.92 -11.83 -2.60
CA ARG A 190 -7.41 -12.53 -1.42
C ARG A 190 -7.12 -11.57 -0.26
N MET A 191 -6.55 -10.41 -0.54
CA MET A 191 -6.22 -9.42 0.48
C MET A 191 -7.45 -8.76 1.10
N ILE A 192 -8.52 -8.54 0.32
CA ILE A 192 -9.81 -8.05 0.82
C ILE A 192 -10.51 -9.12 1.66
N GLU A 193 -10.53 -10.38 1.20
CA GLU A 193 -11.16 -11.48 1.93
C GLU A 193 -10.45 -11.80 3.26
N LYS A 194 -9.13 -11.56 3.32
CA LYS A 194 -8.35 -11.69 4.56
C LYS A 194 -8.65 -10.55 5.55
N ASP A 195 -8.86 -9.34 5.06
CA ASP A 195 -9.02 -8.12 5.85
C ASP A 195 -9.84 -7.09 5.07
N ILE A 196 -11.14 -7.02 5.34
CA ILE A 196 -12.07 -6.10 4.68
C ILE A 196 -11.74 -4.63 4.98
N ALA A 197 -11.04 -4.34 6.08
CA ALA A 197 -10.57 -3.01 6.45
C ALA A 197 -9.27 -2.60 5.73
N ASN A 198 -8.78 -3.43 4.80
CA ASN A 198 -7.58 -3.15 4.04
C ASN A 198 -7.82 -2.16 2.89
N TYR A 199 -7.81 -0.86 3.21
CA TYR A 199 -7.93 0.22 2.22
C TYR A 199 -6.99 0.07 1.02
N SER A 200 -5.76 -0.40 1.24
CA SER A 200 -4.77 -0.54 0.15
C SER A 200 -5.18 -1.63 -0.85
N ALA A 201 -5.83 -2.70 -0.40
CA ALA A 201 -6.34 -3.75 -1.27
C ALA A 201 -7.51 -3.24 -2.13
N TRP A 202 -8.48 -2.54 -1.52
CA TRP A 202 -9.59 -1.88 -2.24
C TRP A 202 -9.09 -0.86 -3.25
N HIS A 203 -8.14 -0.02 -2.86
CA HIS A 203 -7.53 0.97 -3.75
C HIS A 203 -6.88 0.29 -4.96
N ASN A 204 -6.04 -0.72 -4.74
CA ASN A 204 -5.40 -1.45 -5.82
C ASN A 204 -6.41 -2.13 -6.74
N ARG A 205 -7.47 -2.73 -6.17
CA ARG A 205 -8.55 -3.34 -6.95
C ARG A 205 -9.22 -2.34 -7.88
N SER A 206 -9.53 -1.13 -7.39
CA SER A 206 -10.12 -0.07 -8.23
C SER A 206 -9.24 0.32 -9.42
N LYS A 207 -7.91 0.33 -9.23
CA LYS A 207 -6.96 0.62 -10.31
C LYS A 207 -6.90 -0.51 -11.33
N LEU A 208 -6.85 -1.76 -10.87
CA LEU A 208 -6.83 -2.95 -11.73
C LEU A 208 -8.09 -3.05 -12.58
N ILE A 209 -9.26 -2.73 -12.04
CA ILE A 209 -10.53 -2.77 -12.78
C ILE A 209 -10.49 -1.86 -14.00
N ASN A 210 -9.98 -0.63 -13.86
CA ASN A 210 -9.85 0.29 -14.99
C ASN A 210 -8.93 -0.28 -16.08
N VAL A 211 -7.84 -0.96 -15.70
CA VAL A 211 -6.93 -1.62 -16.64
C VAL A 211 -7.61 -2.82 -17.31
N LEU A 212 -8.33 -3.65 -16.55
CA LEU A 212 -9.00 -4.85 -17.06
C LEU A 212 -10.12 -4.53 -18.05
N PHE A 213 -10.88 -3.44 -17.84
CA PHE A 213 -11.90 -2.99 -18.79
C PHE A 213 -11.33 -2.39 -20.08
N THR A 214 -10.11 -1.85 -20.04
CA THR A 214 -9.49 -1.20 -21.21
C THR A 214 -8.58 -2.13 -21.99
N SER A 215 -8.05 -3.16 -21.32
CA SER A 215 -7.22 -4.20 -21.92
C SER A 215 -8.05 -5.13 -22.82
N ALA A 216 -7.46 -5.65 -23.89
CA ALA A 216 -8.09 -6.70 -24.70
C ALA A 216 -8.10 -8.02 -23.93
N VAL A 217 -9.25 -8.69 -23.91
CA VAL A 217 -9.42 -10.06 -23.41
C VAL A 217 -9.41 -10.98 -24.63
N SER A 218 -8.64 -12.07 -24.61
CA SER A 218 -8.68 -13.06 -25.68
C SER A 218 -9.89 -13.98 -25.50
N ASN A 219 -10.70 -14.17 -26.55
CA ASN A 219 -11.90 -15.00 -26.53
C ASN A 219 -11.66 -16.48 -26.15
N ASP A 220 -10.41 -16.97 -26.27
CA ASP A 220 -10.09 -18.40 -26.16
C ASP A 220 -8.96 -18.72 -25.15
N SER A 221 -8.77 -17.86 -24.15
CA SER A 221 -7.76 -18.11 -23.11
C SER A 221 -8.34 -18.89 -21.92
N ASN A 222 -8.03 -20.18 -21.84
CA ASN A 222 -8.41 -21.02 -20.69
C ASN A 222 -7.87 -20.48 -19.36
N ILE A 223 -6.67 -19.89 -19.37
CA ILE A 223 -6.06 -19.29 -18.18
C ILE A 223 -6.85 -18.07 -17.71
N GLU A 224 -7.34 -17.23 -18.63
CA GLU A 224 -8.16 -16.08 -18.28
C GLU A 224 -9.51 -16.51 -17.70
N LYS A 225 -10.14 -17.54 -18.28
CA LYS A 225 -11.38 -18.13 -17.74
C LYS A 225 -11.19 -18.63 -16.31
N GLU A 226 -10.06 -19.31 -16.04
CA GLU A 226 -9.74 -19.81 -14.69
C GLU A 226 -9.50 -18.69 -13.67
N LYS A 227 -8.71 -17.67 -14.02
CA LYS A 227 -8.32 -16.59 -13.10
C LYS A 227 -9.41 -15.54 -12.88
N LEU A 228 -10.16 -15.19 -13.93
CA LEU A 228 -11.25 -14.22 -13.83
C LEU A 228 -12.55 -14.87 -13.33
N LYS A 229 -12.73 -16.18 -13.53
CA LYS A 229 -13.93 -16.92 -13.12
C LYS A 229 -15.19 -16.20 -13.60
N ASP A 230 -16.10 -15.88 -12.67
CA ASP A 230 -17.34 -15.15 -12.88
C ASP A 230 -17.17 -13.75 -13.52
N TYR A 231 -15.94 -13.21 -13.58
CA TYR A 231 -15.64 -11.93 -14.22
C TYR A 231 -15.14 -12.04 -15.66
N TYR A 232 -14.91 -13.25 -16.18
CA TYR A 232 -14.35 -13.43 -17.52
C TYR A 232 -15.23 -12.79 -18.60
N ASP A 233 -16.51 -13.19 -18.69
CA ASP A 233 -17.44 -12.64 -19.67
C ASP A 233 -17.74 -11.16 -19.42
N ILE A 234 -17.68 -10.72 -18.17
CA ILE A 234 -17.87 -9.33 -17.77
C ILE A 234 -16.79 -8.44 -18.37
N PHE A 235 -15.51 -8.80 -18.17
CA PHE A 235 -14.40 -8.03 -18.72
C PHE A 235 -14.30 -8.18 -20.23
N LEU A 236 -14.59 -9.37 -20.77
CA LEU A 236 -14.59 -9.62 -22.21
C LEU A 236 -15.58 -8.71 -22.95
N ASN A 237 -16.82 -8.62 -22.45
CA ASN A 237 -17.87 -7.81 -23.06
C ASN A 237 -17.86 -6.34 -22.57
N ARG A 238 -16.95 -6.00 -21.65
CA ARG A 238 -16.89 -4.69 -20.97
C ARG A 238 -18.24 -4.30 -20.35
N ASP A 239 -18.95 -5.28 -19.79
CA ASP A 239 -20.28 -5.10 -19.22
C ASP A 239 -20.17 -4.54 -17.78
N LYS A 240 -20.17 -3.21 -17.66
CA LYS A 240 -20.11 -2.57 -16.34
C LYS A 240 -21.36 -2.82 -15.51
N TYR A 241 -22.52 -3.04 -16.12
CA TYR A 241 -23.73 -3.30 -15.37
C TYR A 241 -23.64 -4.65 -14.65
N LEU A 242 -23.24 -5.71 -15.36
CA LEU A 242 -23.03 -7.03 -14.76
C LEU A 242 -21.86 -7.02 -13.76
N PHE A 243 -20.81 -6.25 -14.04
CA PHE A 243 -19.71 -6.01 -13.10
C PHE A 243 -20.21 -5.46 -11.77
N ILE A 244 -20.99 -4.37 -11.79
CA ILE A 244 -21.49 -3.75 -10.56
C ILE A 244 -22.33 -4.74 -9.77
N LYS A 245 -23.22 -5.50 -10.43
CA LYS A 245 -24.03 -6.52 -9.75
C LYS A 245 -23.19 -7.60 -9.09
N LYS A 246 -22.12 -8.05 -9.76
CA LYS A 246 -21.24 -9.08 -9.21
C LYS A 246 -20.38 -8.55 -8.07
N GLU A 247 -19.77 -7.39 -8.28
CA GLU A 247 -18.92 -6.73 -7.29
C GLU A 247 -19.71 -6.28 -6.06
N TRP A 248 -20.99 -5.93 -6.22
CA TRP A 248 -21.89 -5.56 -5.13
C TRP A 248 -22.08 -6.69 -4.11
N GLN A 249 -22.01 -7.96 -4.54
CA GLN A 249 -22.06 -9.10 -3.60
C GLN A 249 -20.88 -9.05 -2.61
N LEU A 250 -19.68 -8.74 -3.10
CA LEU A 250 -18.49 -8.59 -2.26
C LEU A 250 -18.62 -7.37 -1.34
N LEU A 251 -19.15 -6.26 -1.86
CA LEU A 251 -19.35 -5.03 -1.07
C LEU A 251 -20.40 -5.19 0.01
N LYS A 252 -21.50 -5.89 -0.28
CA LYS A 252 -22.55 -6.20 0.70
C LYS A 252 -21.97 -7.02 1.84
N THR A 253 -21.22 -8.09 1.55
CA THR A 253 -20.54 -8.87 2.60
C THR A 253 -19.60 -7.99 3.44
N ALA A 254 -18.78 -7.15 2.80
CA ALA A 254 -17.83 -6.30 3.53
C ALA A 254 -18.52 -5.27 4.44
N MET A 255 -19.49 -4.50 3.92
CA MET A 255 -20.15 -3.45 4.71
C MET A 255 -21.07 -4.00 5.80
N TYR A 256 -21.65 -5.20 5.65
CA TYR A 256 -22.40 -5.85 6.72
C TYR A 256 -21.52 -6.53 7.77
N THR A 257 -20.24 -6.79 7.45
CA THR A 257 -19.30 -7.40 8.41
C THR A 257 -18.69 -6.33 9.33
N ASP A 258 -18.37 -5.16 8.77
CA ASP A 258 -17.87 -4.01 9.53
C ASP A 258 -18.40 -2.71 8.89
N PRO A 259 -19.58 -2.22 9.33
CA PRO A 259 -20.21 -1.02 8.78
C PRO A 259 -19.48 0.27 9.17
N ASP A 260 -18.61 0.24 10.18
CA ASP A 260 -17.86 1.41 10.62
C ASP A 260 -16.51 1.57 9.90
N ASP A 261 -16.00 0.51 9.26
CA ASP A 261 -14.78 0.61 8.47
C ASP A 261 -14.98 1.43 7.19
N SER A 262 -14.25 2.53 7.10
CA SER A 262 -14.34 3.47 5.99
C SER A 262 -13.93 2.91 4.61
N SER A 263 -13.16 1.82 4.57
CA SER A 263 -12.47 1.38 3.34
C SER A 263 -13.45 0.91 2.28
N VAL A 264 -14.44 0.09 2.68
CA VAL A 264 -15.49 -0.40 1.78
C VAL A 264 -16.34 0.77 1.26
N TRP A 265 -16.66 1.75 2.11
CA TRP A 265 -17.46 2.91 1.73
C TRP A 265 -16.79 3.81 0.71
N PHE A 266 -15.47 4.01 0.82
CA PHE A 266 -14.71 4.72 -0.22
C PHE A 266 -14.76 3.99 -1.56
N TYR A 267 -14.72 2.66 -1.55
CA TYR A 267 -14.82 1.86 -2.76
C TYR A 267 -16.24 1.88 -3.37
N ILE A 268 -17.28 1.80 -2.54
CA ILE A 268 -18.68 1.98 -2.95
C ILE A 268 -18.84 3.35 -3.63
N LYS A 269 -18.33 4.42 -3.00
CA LYS A 269 -18.38 5.78 -3.57
C LYS A 269 -17.66 5.87 -4.93
N TRP A 270 -16.58 5.13 -5.12
CA TRP A 270 -15.87 5.07 -6.40
C TRP A 270 -16.69 4.33 -7.48
N ILE A 271 -17.27 3.16 -7.18
CA ILE A 271 -18.12 2.42 -8.13
C ILE A 271 -19.35 3.24 -8.53
N PHE A 272 -19.94 3.96 -7.58
CA PHE A 272 -21.07 4.84 -7.83
C PHE A 272 -20.65 6.27 -8.18
N SER A 273 -19.42 6.49 -8.64
CA SER A 273 -18.99 7.79 -9.13
C SER A 273 -19.49 8.03 -10.54
N ASN A 274 -19.68 9.30 -10.91
CA ASN A 274 -19.98 9.67 -12.30
C ASN A 274 -18.90 9.14 -13.27
N TYR A 275 -17.64 9.07 -12.83
CA TYR A 275 -16.55 8.52 -13.65
C TYR A 275 -16.76 7.04 -14.01
N PHE A 276 -17.15 6.21 -13.05
CA PHE A 276 -17.34 4.78 -13.32
C PHE A 276 -18.64 4.53 -14.10
N LEU A 277 -19.69 5.27 -13.75
CA LEU A 277 -21.04 5.14 -14.32
C LEU A 277 -21.28 5.91 -15.64
N SER A 278 -20.31 6.67 -16.17
CA SER A 278 -20.53 7.48 -17.39
C SER A 278 -20.39 6.72 -18.70
N ASP A 279 -19.84 5.51 -18.69
CA ASP A 279 -19.54 4.75 -19.91
C ASP A 279 -19.99 3.29 -19.77
N LYS A 280 -20.52 2.72 -20.86
CA LYS A 280 -21.01 1.34 -20.97
C LYS A 280 -22.07 0.94 -19.92
N ILE A 281 -22.96 1.88 -19.58
CA ILE A 281 -24.16 1.61 -18.76
C ILE A 281 -25.30 2.53 -19.21
N THR A 282 -26.51 2.01 -19.36
CA THR A 282 -27.69 2.81 -19.70
C THR A 282 -28.27 3.52 -18.47
N SER A 283 -29.10 4.54 -18.69
CA SER A 283 -29.78 5.24 -17.59
C SER A 283 -30.63 4.29 -16.73
N ASP A 284 -31.35 3.35 -17.35
CA ASP A 284 -32.19 2.39 -16.64
C ASP A 284 -31.35 1.41 -15.81
N GLN A 285 -30.24 0.91 -16.39
CA GLN A 285 -29.29 0.05 -15.69
C GLN A 285 -28.67 0.78 -14.50
N LYS A 286 -28.29 2.05 -14.67
CA LYS A 286 -27.78 2.91 -13.60
C LYS A 286 -28.80 3.06 -12.48
N LEU A 287 -30.05 3.40 -12.79
CA LEU A 287 -31.11 3.56 -11.80
C LEU A 287 -31.38 2.24 -11.06
N GLN A 288 -31.31 1.10 -11.76
CA GLN A 288 -31.48 -0.21 -11.14
C GLN A 288 -30.38 -0.51 -10.11
N VAL A 289 -29.09 -0.38 -10.47
CA VAL A 289 -27.99 -0.68 -9.54
C VAL A 289 -27.95 0.30 -8.37
N VAL A 290 -28.25 1.59 -8.61
CA VAL A 290 -28.36 2.61 -7.55
C VAL A 290 -29.57 2.31 -6.63
N GLY A 291 -30.68 1.84 -7.19
CA GLY A 291 -31.87 1.44 -6.44
C GLY A 291 -31.61 0.27 -5.50
N VAL A 292 -30.98 -0.80 -6.01
CA VAL A 292 -30.58 -1.96 -5.20
C VAL A 292 -29.63 -1.53 -4.08
N ALA A 293 -28.57 -0.79 -4.42
CA ALA A 293 -27.60 -0.33 -3.43
C ALA A 293 -28.22 0.57 -2.35
N TYR A 294 -29.15 1.43 -2.73
CA TYR A 294 -29.87 2.29 -1.79
C TYR A 294 -30.69 1.47 -0.80
N ASN A 295 -31.44 0.47 -1.28
CA ASN A 295 -32.27 -0.36 -0.42
C ASN A 295 -31.43 -1.22 0.55
N ASP A 296 -30.35 -1.82 0.06
CA ASP A 296 -29.45 -2.61 0.91
C ASP A 296 -28.77 -1.75 1.99
N ILE A 297 -28.35 -0.52 1.67
CA ILE A 297 -27.73 0.36 2.67
C ILE A 297 -28.76 0.95 3.63
N LEU A 298 -30.00 1.19 3.17
CA LEU A 298 -31.08 1.61 4.04
C LEU A 298 -31.39 0.52 5.08
N GLU A 299 -31.50 -0.73 4.63
CA GLU A 299 -31.66 -1.90 5.51
C GLU A 299 -30.51 -1.99 6.51
N LEU A 300 -29.25 -1.87 6.07
CA LEU A 300 -28.10 -1.87 6.97
C LEU A 300 -28.16 -0.72 7.99
N ASN A 301 -28.56 0.48 7.58
CA ASN A 301 -28.68 1.62 8.49
C ASN A 301 -29.72 1.39 9.59
N GLU A 302 -30.82 0.71 9.26
CA GLU A 302 -31.87 0.34 10.23
C GLU A 302 -31.38 -0.75 11.20
N LEU A 303 -30.51 -1.65 10.74
CA LEU A 303 -29.92 -2.71 11.57
C LEU A 303 -28.84 -2.19 12.53
N GLU A 304 -28.05 -1.20 12.08
CA GLU A 304 -26.91 -0.63 12.82
C GLU A 304 -27.29 0.64 13.61
N GLU A 305 -28.58 0.89 13.81
CA GLU A 305 -29.06 2.02 14.61
C GLU A 305 -28.75 1.77 16.10
N ASP A 306 -27.91 2.62 16.70
CA ASP A 306 -27.49 2.51 18.10
C ASP A 306 -28.03 3.71 18.89
N ASP A 307 -28.84 3.46 19.93
CA ASP A 307 -29.54 4.49 20.72
C ASP A 307 -30.33 5.52 19.87
N GLY A 308 -30.86 5.09 18.72
CA GLY A 308 -31.58 5.96 17.79
C GLY A 308 -30.68 6.82 16.89
N ALA A 309 -29.36 6.59 16.92
CA ALA A 309 -28.40 7.24 16.06
C ALA A 309 -28.10 6.36 14.82
N PRO A 310 -28.25 6.89 13.61
CA PRO A 310 -27.99 6.14 12.38
C PRO A 310 -26.48 5.94 12.15
N ASN A 311 -26.13 4.93 11.36
CA ASN A 311 -24.75 4.74 10.94
C ASN A 311 -24.30 5.85 9.97
N LYS A 312 -23.20 6.52 10.34
CA LYS A 312 -22.68 7.67 9.59
C LYS A 312 -22.31 7.35 8.15
N TRP A 313 -21.69 6.20 7.90
CA TRP A 313 -21.25 5.82 6.56
C TRP A 313 -22.42 5.43 5.68
N CYS A 314 -23.43 4.79 6.26
CA CYS A 314 -24.70 4.54 5.59
C CYS A 314 -25.33 5.86 5.15
N LEU A 315 -25.50 6.83 6.04
CA LEU A 315 -26.07 8.14 5.69
C LEU A 315 -25.27 8.89 4.61
N ILE A 316 -23.93 8.93 4.72
CA ILE A 316 -23.08 9.56 3.70
C ILE A 316 -23.33 8.93 2.32
N THR A 317 -23.45 7.60 2.28
CA THR A 317 -23.63 6.87 1.03
C THR A 317 -25.06 6.99 0.51
N LEU A 318 -26.08 6.97 1.37
CA LEU A 318 -27.48 7.20 0.99
C LEU A 318 -27.69 8.58 0.36
N ALA A 319 -27.09 9.63 0.93
CA ALA A 319 -27.14 10.97 0.34
C ALA A 319 -26.50 11.02 -1.06
N HIS A 320 -25.38 10.32 -1.24
CA HIS A 320 -24.71 10.19 -2.54
C HIS A 320 -25.60 9.45 -3.56
N LEU A 321 -26.21 8.33 -3.16
CA LEU A 321 -27.09 7.54 -4.03
C LEU A 321 -28.39 8.28 -4.40
N GLN A 322 -28.99 9.04 -3.48
CA GLN A 322 -30.15 9.92 -3.76
C GLN A 322 -29.80 10.94 -4.84
N SER A 323 -28.64 11.58 -4.71
CA SER A 323 -28.15 12.54 -5.71
C SER A 323 -28.00 11.91 -7.10
N LEU A 324 -27.59 10.64 -7.18
CA LEU A 324 -27.48 9.92 -8.45
C LEU A 324 -28.84 9.55 -9.07
N LYS A 325 -29.89 9.39 -8.25
CA LYS A 325 -31.28 9.21 -8.72
C LYS A 325 -31.92 10.52 -9.18
N GLY A 326 -31.34 11.66 -8.82
CA GLY A 326 -31.95 12.98 -9.00
C GLY A 326 -32.86 13.40 -7.83
N ASP A 327 -32.85 12.64 -6.74
CA ASP A 327 -33.60 12.95 -5.52
C ASP A 327 -32.82 13.94 -4.64
N SER A 328 -33.54 14.75 -3.87
CA SER A 328 -32.91 15.65 -2.89
C SER A 328 -32.47 14.89 -1.64
N PRO A 329 -31.17 14.95 -1.26
CA PRO A 329 -30.69 14.30 -0.05
C PRO A 329 -30.85 15.16 1.22
N GLU A 330 -31.58 16.28 1.18
CA GLU A 330 -31.58 17.28 2.26
C GLU A 330 -31.92 16.68 3.63
N LYS A 331 -32.88 15.76 3.70
CA LYS A 331 -33.24 15.07 4.95
C LYS A 331 -32.04 14.34 5.56
N VAL A 332 -31.33 13.56 4.74
CA VAL A 332 -30.14 12.80 5.17
C VAL A 332 -29.00 13.75 5.55
N LEU A 333 -28.82 14.86 4.81
CA LEU A 333 -27.81 15.88 5.12
C LEU A 333 -28.08 16.56 6.46
N ILE A 334 -29.34 16.83 6.82
CA ILE A 334 -29.70 17.39 8.13
C ILE A 334 -29.26 16.46 9.26
N ASP A 335 -29.48 15.16 9.12
CA ASP A 335 -29.09 14.19 10.15
C ASP A 335 -27.57 14.04 10.24
N LEU A 336 -26.86 14.07 9.12
CA LEU A 336 -25.39 14.11 9.09
C LEU A 336 -24.80 15.34 9.79
N ARG A 337 -25.42 16.52 9.67
CA ARG A 337 -24.98 17.74 10.37
C ARG A 337 -25.07 17.59 11.89
N LYS A 338 -26.04 16.82 12.40
CA LYS A 338 -26.18 16.50 13.83
C LYS A 338 -25.16 15.43 14.26
N LEU A 339 -24.98 14.40 13.44
CA LEU A 339 -24.13 13.24 13.72
C LEU A 339 -22.61 13.54 13.61
N ASP A 340 -22.19 14.41 12.69
CA ASP A 340 -20.79 14.84 12.53
C ASP A 340 -20.67 16.37 12.53
N PRO A 341 -20.83 17.01 13.72
CA PRO A 341 -20.85 18.47 13.84
C PRO A 341 -19.53 19.12 13.43
N MET A 342 -18.40 18.40 13.58
CA MET A 342 -17.08 18.89 13.16
C MET A 342 -16.97 19.04 11.64
N ARG A 343 -17.77 18.29 10.87
CA ARG A 343 -17.77 18.33 9.40
C ARG A 343 -19.07 18.89 8.82
N LYS A 344 -19.91 19.57 9.61
CA LYS A 344 -21.20 20.13 9.14
C LYS A 344 -21.13 20.93 7.84
N ASN A 345 -20.02 21.66 7.62
CA ASN A 345 -19.80 22.45 6.41
C ASN A 345 -19.58 21.62 5.13
N ARG A 346 -19.36 20.30 5.28
CA ARG A 346 -19.28 19.35 4.16
C ARG A 346 -20.65 18.79 3.75
N TYR A 347 -21.68 19.04 4.54
CA TYR A 347 -23.06 18.56 4.31
C TYR A 347 -24.00 19.72 3.98
N LEU A 348 -23.47 20.84 3.47
CA LEU A 348 -24.26 22.02 3.10
C LEU A 348 -24.97 21.83 1.77
#